data_AF-A0A4R4LWQ9-F1
#
_entry.id   AF-A0A4R4LWQ9-F1
#
_cell.length_a   1.000
_cell.length_b   1.000
_cell.length_c   1.000
_cell.angle_alpha   90.00
_cell.angle_beta   90.00
_cell.angle_gamma   90.00
#
_symmetry.space_group_name_H-M   'P 1'
#
loop_
_entity.id
_entity.type
_entity.pdbx_description
1 polymer ?
#
loop_
_entity_poly.entity_id
_entity_poly.type
_entity_poly.pdbx_seq_one_letter_code
_entity_poly.pdbx_strand_id
1 'polypeptide(L)'
;MKAAPQAQLRLLDLQELDASLDRLAHRRRTLPELAEIERLEGRLTELRDAIVAAETETGDLQREQKKAEQDVEQVRARADRDQKRLDSGQVSSAKDLSNLQAEIESLQRRQSDLEEVVLEIMERSEEAEGRVSALRADQAAAQDELAALVERRDAARREIDDEAGTTSAARTAVAKDIPEDLLALYEKLRGQFGGVGAAKLFRGACQGCHLALNTVDLNNIRAAAEDEVVRCEECRRILIRTPESGL
;
A
#
# COMPACT_ATOMS: atom_id res chain seq x y z
N MET A 1 7.53 -9.35 49.02
CA MET A 1 8.83 -8.66 48.76
C MET A 1 8.66 -7.23 49.20
N LYS A 2 9.74 -6.53 49.57
CA LYS A 2 9.64 -5.18 50.15
C LYS A 2 10.25 -4.12 49.24
N ALA A 3 9.57 -3.00 49.07
CA ALA A 3 10.05 -1.82 48.37
C ALA A 3 9.47 -0.56 49.01
N ALA A 4 10.25 0.53 49.05
CA ALA A 4 9.79 1.80 49.61
C ALA A 4 8.49 2.27 48.94
N PRO A 5 7.51 2.84 49.69
CA PRO A 5 6.25 3.31 49.12
C PRO A 5 6.43 4.28 47.95
N GLN A 6 7.46 5.14 47.99
CA GLN A 6 7.77 6.03 46.88
C GLN A 6 8.17 5.26 45.61
N ALA A 7 8.98 4.22 45.72
CA ALA A 7 9.37 3.37 44.59
C ALA A 7 8.18 2.59 44.01
N GLN A 8 7.24 2.16 44.86
CA GLN A 8 5.99 1.55 44.40
C GLN A 8 5.15 2.55 43.59
N LEU A 9 5.03 3.81 44.03
CA LEU A 9 4.32 4.85 43.28
C LEU A 9 4.97 5.14 41.92
N ARG A 10 6.31 5.14 41.83
CA ARG A 10 7.03 5.32 40.56
C ARG A 10 6.72 4.25 39.51
N LEU A 11 6.23 3.08 39.91
CA LEU A 11 5.74 2.07 38.95
C LEU A 11 4.49 2.52 38.19
N LEU A 12 3.66 3.40 38.76
CA LEU A 12 2.52 3.96 38.03
C LEU A 12 3.00 4.93 36.94
N ASP A 13 3.95 5.82 37.26
CA ASP A 13 4.58 6.71 36.27
C ASP A 13 5.23 5.89 35.14
N LEU A 14 5.97 4.83 35.51
CA LEU A 14 6.60 3.92 34.55
C LEU A 14 5.55 3.24 33.64
N GLN A 15 4.46 2.76 34.24
CA GLN A 15 3.36 2.11 33.53
C GLN A 15 2.66 3.05 32.55
N GLU A 16 2.48 4.33 32.89
CA GLU A 16 1.89 5.32 32.00
C GLU A 16 2.78 5.63 30.80
N LEU A 17 4.09 5.73 31.02
CA LEU A 17 5.09 5.91 29.96
C LEU A 17 5.13 4.69 29.03
N ASP A 18 5.10 3.48 29.60
CA ASP A 18 5.04 2.24 28.84
C ASP A 18 3.76 2.11 28.01
N ALA A 19 2.60 2.44 28.59
CA ALA A 19 1.34 2.47 27.84
C ALA A 19 1.37 3.51 26.72
N SER A 20 2.08 4.63 26.91
CA SER A 20 2.28 5.64 25.87
C SER A 20 3.17 5.12 24.74
N LEU A 21 4.27 4.45 25.06
CA LEU A 21 5.13 3.78 24.07
C LEU A 21 4.37 2.71 23.28
N ASP A 22 3.53 1.92 23.93
CA ASP A 22 2.71 0.90 23.28
C ASP A 22 1.68 1.52 22.33
N ARG A 23 1.07 2.66 22.71
CA ARG A 23 0.18 3.45 21.84
C ARG A 23 0.93 4.03 20.64
N LEU A 24 2.13 4.58 20.82
CA LEU A 24 2.95 5.11 19.74
C LEU A 24 3.37 4.02 18.76
N ALA A 25 3.83 2.88 19.28
CA ALA A 25 4.17 1.72 18.48
C ALA A 25 2.94 1.21 17.69
N HIS A 26 1.74 1.26 18.29
CA HIS A 26 0.51 0.93 17.59
C HIS A 26 0.18 1.93 16.48
N ARG A 27 0.19 3.22 16.78
CA ARG A 27 -0.06 4.29 15.80
C ARG A 27 0.89 4.18 14.60
N ARG A 28 2.17 3.88 14.86
CA ARG A 28 3.19 3.69 13.81
C ARG A 28 2.90 2.53 12.86
N ARG A 29 2.34 1.42 13.36
CA ARG A 29 2.00 0.23 12.57
C ARG A 29 0.63 0.32 11.88
N THR A 30 -0.22 1.25 12.30
CA THR A 30 -1.58 1.45 11.75
C THR A 30 -1.77 2.84 11.16
N LEU A 31 -0.70 3.45 10.65
CA LEU A 31 -0.81 4.70 9.91
C LEU A 31 -1.76 4.50 8.72
N PRO A 32 -2.76 5.37 8.54
CA PRO A 32 -3.70 5.24 7.43
C PRO A 32 -2.96 5.18 6.11
N GLU A 33 -1.94 6.01 5.91
CA GLU A 33 -1.15 6.10 4.67
C GLU A 33 -0.61 4.75 4.17
N LEU A 34 -0.43 3.75 5.05
CA LEU A 34 0.03 2.41 4.65
C LEU A 34 -0.97 1.70 3.74
N ALA A 35 -2.27 1.77 4.04
CA ALA A 35 -3.30 1.11 3.26
C ALA A 35 -3.48 1.79 1.89
N GLU A 36 -3.42 3.12 1.86
CA GLU A 36 -3.50 3.92 0.64
C GLU A 36 -2.29 3.69 -0.27
N ILE A 37 -1.09 3.56 0.30
CA ILE A 37 0.12 3.19 -0.42
C ILE A 37 -0.03 1.80 -1.05
N GLU A 38 -0.43 0.79 -0.28
CA GLU A 38 -0.63 -0.57 -0.78
C GLU A 38 -1.63 -0.61 -1.95
N ARG A 39 -2.75 0.12 -1.81
CA ARG A 39 -3.75 0.26 -2.88
C ARG A 39 -3.17 0.89 -4.15
N LEU A 40 -2.37 1.94 -4.02
CA LEU A 40 -1.75 2.60 -5.18
C LEU A 40 -0.67 1.75 -5.83
N GLU A 41 0.13 1.01 -5.04
CA GLU A 41 1.10 0.05 -5.57
C GLU A 41 0.42 -1.06 -6.38
N GLY A 42 -0.75 -1.52 -5.92
CA GLY A 42 -1.63 -2.41 -6.67
C GLY A 42 -2.08 -1.80 -8.01
N ARG A 43 -2.67 -0.59 -7.96
CA ARG A 43 -3.10 0.13 -9.17
C ARG A 43 -1.95 0.38 -10.15
N LEU A 44 -0.76 0.72 -9.68
CA LEU A 44 0.42 0.90 -10.53
C LEU A 44 0.86 -0.39 -11.22
N THR A 45 0.62 -1.53 -10.59
CA THR A 45 0.88 -2.83 -11.20
C THR A 45 -0.13 -3.13 -12.30
N GLU A 46 -1.42 -2.92 -12.03
CA GLU A 46 -2.48 -3.04 -13.05
C GLU A 46 -2.25 -2.11 -14.25
N LEU A 47 -1.85 -0.86 -14.00
CA LEU A 47 -1.51 0.09 -15.06
C LEU A 47 -0.30 -0.35 -15.88
N ARG A 48 0.75 -0.91 -15.24
CA ARG A 48 1.90 -1.47 -15.98
C ARG A 48 1.48 -2.59 -16.91
N ASP A 49 0.67 -3.53 -16.42
CA ASP A 49 0.20 -4.65 -17.22
C ASP A 49 -0.70 -4.18 -18.38
N ALA A 50 -1.58 -3.21 -18.13
CA ALA A 50 -2.43 -2.60 -19.15
C ALA A 50 -1.60 -1.86 -20.23
N ILE A 51 -0.55 -1.14 -19.84
CA ILE A 51 0.37 -0.47 -20.78
C ILE A 51 1.06 -1.50 -21.67
N VAL A 52 1.60 -2.58 -21.09
CA VAL A 52 2.27 -3.65 -21.87
C VAL A 52 1.29 -4.29 -22.86
N ALA A 53 0.06 -4.56 -22.45
CA ALA A 53 -0.97 -5.11 -23.33
C ALA A 53 -1.30 -4.15 -24.48
N ALA A 54 -1.49 -2.86 -24.19
CA ALA A 54 -1.79 -1.84 -25.19
C ALA A 54 -0.62 -1.61 -26.16
N GLU A 55 0.63 -1.60 -25.68
CA GLU A 55 1.83 -1.52 -26.51
C GLU A 55 1.99 -2.74 -27.43
N THR A 56 1.61 -3.92 -26.94
CA THR A 56 1.61 -5.15 -27.75
C THR A 56 0.60 -5.04 -28.89
N GLU A 57 -0.62 -4.57 -28.60
CA GLU A 57 -1.66 -4.31 -29.59
C GLU A 57 -1.21 -3.28 -30.64
N THR A 58 -0.61 -2.16 -30.21
CA THR A 58 -0.02 -1.17 -31.14
C THR A 58 1.04 -1.82 -32.04
N GLY A 59 1.91 -2.67 -31.48
CA GLY A 59 2.93 -3.37 -32.26
C GLY A 59 2.37 -4.38 -33.26
N ASP A 60 1.26 -5.07 -32.92
CA ASP A 60 0.53 -5.95 -33.84
C ASP A 60 -0.11 -5.16 -34.98
N LEU A 61 -0.80 -4.06 -34.66
CA LEU A 61 -1.43 -3.17 -35.64
C LEU A 61 -0.41 -2.56 -36.61
N GLN A 62 0.76 -2.13 -36.12
CA GLN A 62 1.83 -1.63 -36.98
C GLN A 62 2.34 -2.69 -37.97
N ARG A 63 2.38 -3.97 -37.56
CA ARG A 63 2.74 -5.07 -38.47
C ARG A 63 1.62 -5.34 -39.48
N GLU A 64 0.37 -5.28 -39.05
CA GLU A 64 -0.81 -5.45 -39.89
C GLU A 64 -0.87 -4.35 -40.96
N GLN A 65 -0.68 -3.09 -40.56
CA GLN A 65 -0.65 -1.92 -41.42
C GLN A 65 0.43 -2.08 -42.50
N LYS A 66 1.68 -2.36 -42.09
CA LYS A 66 2.79 -2.53 -43.02
C LYS A 66 2.53 -3.63 -44.05
N LYS A 67 1.88 -4.72 -43.65
CA LYS A 67 1.51 -5.80 -44.57
C LYS A 67 0.42 -5.35 -45.54
N ALA A 68 -0.63 -4.69 -45.05
CA ALA A 68 -1.71 -4.19 -45.89
C ALA A 68 -1.20 -3.16 -46.92
N GLU A 69 -0.33 -2.24 -46.50
CA GLU A 69 0.33 -1.28 -47.40
C GLU A 69 1.19 -1.97 -48.47
N GLN A 70 1.89 -3.05 -48.11
CA GLN A 70 2.67 -3.85 -49.07
C GLN A 70 1.76 -4.58 -50.08
N ASP A 71 0.59 -5.06 -49.64
CA ASP A 71 -0.38 -5.70 -50.53
C ASP A 71 -1.01 -4.68 -51.50
N VAL A 72 -1.32 -3.46 -51.03
CA VAL A 72 -1.75 -2.33 -51.89
C VAL A 72 -0.68 -2.03 -52.95
N GLU A 73 0.58 -1.87 -52.55
CA GLU A 73 1.67 -1.54 -53.47
C GLU A 73 1.89 -2.64 -54.53
N GLN A 74 1.75 -3.92 -54.16
CA GLN A 74 1.84 -5.03 -55.12
C GLN A 74 0.73 -4.98 -56.18
N VAL A 75 -0.51 -4.71 -55.76
CA VAL A 75 -1.66 -4.59 -56.67
C VAL A 75 -1.50 -3.37 -57.56
N ARG A 76 -1.13 -2.22 -56.98
CA ARG A 76 -0.86 -0.98 -57.71
C ARG A 76 0.24 -1.16 -58.76
N ALA A 77 1.38 -1.76 -58.38
CA ALA A 77 2.48 -2.02 -59.29
C ALA A 77 2.08 -2.97 -60.44
N ARG A 78 1.16 -3.91 -60.20
CA ARG A 78 0.61 -4.78 -61.26
C ARG A 78 -0.33 -3.99 -62.18
N ALA A 79 -1.28 -3.24 -61.62
CA ALA A 79 -2.19 -2.39 -62.39
C ALA A 79 -1.41 -1.41 -63.28
N ASP A 80 -0.36 -0.77 -62.76
CA ASP A 80 0.50 0.15 -63.51
C ASP A 80 1.23 -0.53 -64.67
N ARG A 81 1.70 -1.78 -64.50
CA ARG A 81 2.33 -2.55 -65.57
C ARG A 81 1.33 -2.91 -66.67
N ASP A 82 0.15 -3.35 -66.27
CA ASP A 82 -0.91 -3.75 -67.20
C ASP A 82 -1.46 -2.54 -67.97
N GLN A 83 -1.62 -1.39 -67.30
CA GLN A 83 -2.00 -0.12 -67.93
C GLN A 83 -0.94 0.33 -68.94
N LYS A 84 0.35 0.31 -68.58
CA LYS A 84 1.44 0.64 -69.52
C LYS A 84 1.45 -0.28 -70.74
N ARG A 85 1.16 -1.57 -70.55
CA ARG A 85 1.06 -2.53 -71.65
C ARG A 85 -0.12 -2.22 -72.56
N LEU A 86 -1.27 -1.87 -72.01
CA LEU A 86 -2.45 -1.42 -72.76
C LEU A 86 -2.12 -0.17 -73.60
N ASP A 87 -1.53 0.84 -72.96
CA ASP A 87 -1.22 2.14 -73.57
C ASP A 87 -0.15 2.04 -74.67
N SER A 88 0.76 1.07 -74.56
CA SER A 88 1.82 0.84 -75.55
C SER A 88 1.34 0.34 -76.90
N GLY A 89 0.09 -0.13 -77.00
CA GLY A 89 -0.47 -0.72 -78.23
C GLY A 89 0.18 -2.05 -78.63
N GLN A 90 0.98 -2.68 -77.77
CA GLN A 90 1.66 -3.96 -78.04
C GLN A 90 0.70 -5.15 -78.14
N VAL A 91 -0.56 -5.01 -77.69
CA VAL A 91 -1.59 -6.05 -77.76
C VAL A 91 -2.48 -5.79 -78.99
N SER A 92 -2.37 -6.67 -79.99
CA SER A 92 -3.02 -6.49 -81.31
C SER A 92 -4.36 -7.22 -81.46
N SER A 93 -4.65 -8.20 -80.60
CA SER A 93 -5.90 -8.95 -80.60
C SER A 93 -6.98 -8.20 -79.80
N ALA A 94 -8.13 -7.95 -80.41
CA ALA A 94 -9.27 -7.31 -79.75
C ALA A 94 -9.73 -8.06 -78.49
N LYS A 95 -9.63 -9.40 -78.50
CA LYS A 95 -9.96 -10.24 -77.35
C LYS A 95 -8.97 -10.03 -76.20
N ASP A 96 -7.68 -9.92 -76.51
CA ASP A 96 -6.64 -9.75 -75.49
C ASP A 96 -6.66 -8.34 -74.89
N LEU A 97 -7.01 -7.32 -75.69
CA LEU A 97 -7.28 -5.97 -75.19
C LEU A 97 -8.45 -5.95 -74.20
N SER A 98 -9.57 -6.59 -74.55
CA SER A 98 -10.74 -6.65 -73.67
C SER A 98 -10.45 -7.39 -72.36
N ASN A 99 -9.68 -8.49 -72.42
CA ASN A 99 -9.25 -9.21 -71.23
C ASN A 99 -8.33 -8.35 -70.34
N LEU A 100 -7.37 -7.63 -70.93
CA LEU A 100 -6.44 -6.77 -70.19
C LEU A 100 -7.18 -5.61 -69.50
N GLN A 101 -8.16 -5.00 -70.17
CA GLN A 101 -9.02 -3.98 -69.58
C GLN A 101 -9.81 -4.52 -68.36
N ALA A 102 -10.42 -5.70 -68.49
CA ALA A 102 -11.13 -6.33 -67.38
C ALA A 102 -10.22 -6.69 -66.20
N GLU A 103 -8.97 -7.10 -66.48
CA GLU A 103 -7.96 -7.34 -65.45
C GLU A 103 -7.59 -6.05 -64.71
N ILE A 104 -7.34 -4.95 -65.44
CA ILE A 104 -7.07 -3.63 -64.84
C ILE A 104 -8.23 -3.18 -63.95
N GLU A 105 -9.48 -3.25 -64.43
CA GLU A 105 -10.67 -2.91 -63.63
C GLU A 105 -10.81 -3.78 -62.38
N SER A 106 -10.44 -5.06 -62.47
CA SER A 106 -10.42 -5.96 -61.30
C SER A 106 -9.32 -5.58 -60.31
N LEU A 107 -8.14 -5.19 -60.79
CA LEU A 107 -7.02 -4.75 -59.95
C LEU A 107 -7.32 -3.42 -59.26
N GLN A 108 -7.95 -2.47 -59.96
CA GLN A 108 -8.37 -1.19 -59.39
C GLN A 108 -9.41 -1.35 -58.28
N ARG A 109 -10.40 -2.23 -58.48
CA ARG A 109 -11.36 -2.59 -57.42
C ARG A 109 -10.65 -3.22 -56.22
N ARG A 110 -9.75 -4.18 -56.47
CA ARG A 110 -8.98 -4.82 -55.40
C ARG A 110 -8.07 -3.84 -54.65
N GLN A 111 -7.48 -2.87 -55.35
CA GLN A 111 -6.70 -1.81 -54.74
C GLN A 111 -7.57 -0.97 -53.81
N SER A 112 -8.75 -0.55 -54.27
CA SER A 112 -9.70 0.23 -53.46
C SER A 112 -10.10 -0.52 -52.19
N ASP A 113 -10.45 -1.81 -52.31
CA ASP A 113 -10.79 -2.66 -51.16
C ASP A 113 -9.62 -2.74 -50.14
N LEU A 114 -8.38 -2.84 -50.62
CA LEU A 114 -7.19 -2.91 -49.75
C LEU A 114 -6.87 -1.55 -49.11
N GLU A 115 -7.10 -0.45 -49.82
CA GLU A 115 -6.94 0.91 -49.27
C GLU A 115 -7.95 1.18 -48.15
N GLU A 116 -9.20 0.70 -48.27
CA GLU A 116 -10.19 0.73 -47.18
C GLU A 116 -9.69 -0.05 -45.95
N VAL A 117 -9.12 -1.24 -46.15
CA VAL A 117 -8.53 -2.03 -45.04
C VAL A 117 -7.36 -1.30 -44.38
N VAL A 118 -6.49 -0.66 -45.17
CA VAL A 118 -5.38 0.15 -44.61
C VAL A 118 -5.93 1.26 -43.73
N LEU A 119 -6.94 2.00 -44.19
CA LEU A 119 -7.57 3.08 -43.42
C LEU A 119 -8.16 2.55 -42.10
N GLU A 120 -8.88 1.43 -42.11
CA GLU A 120 -9.43 0.82 -40.89
C GLU A 120 -8.32 0.44 -39.89
N ILE A 121 -7.19 -0.11 -40.36
CA ILE A 121 -6.05 -0.43 -39.49
C ILE A 121 -5.40 0.85 -38.94
N MET A 122 -5.31 1.91 -39.74
CA MET A 122 -4.77 3.20 -39.30
C MET A 122 -5.63 3.81 -38.17
N GLU A 123 -6.96 3.78 -38.31
CA GLU A 123 -7.88 4.26 -37.27
C GLU A 123 -7.71 3.46 -35.96
N ARG A 124 -7.69 2.13 -36.06
CA ARG A 124 -7.42 1.24 -34.91
C ARG A 124 -6.05 1.51 -34.27
N SER A 125 -5.03 1.83 -35.08
CA SER A 125 -3.69 2.16 -34.59
C SER A 125 -3.68 3.47 -33.81
N GLU A 126 -4.34 4.51 -34.32
CA GLU A 126 -4.47 5.79 -33.62
C GLU A 126 -5.20 5.64 -32.28
N GLU A 127 -6.28 4.85 -32.24
CA GLU A 127 -6.98 4.53 -31.00
C GLU A 127 -6.09 3.79 -29.98
N ALA A 128 -5.31 2.80 -30.43
CA ALA A 128 -4.41 2.05 -29.58
C ALA A 128 -3.28 2.95 -29.02
N GLU A 129 -2.68 3.79 -29.86
CA GLU A 129 -1.66 4.77 -29.44
C GLU A 129 -2.21 5.81 -28.45
N GLY A 130 -3.44 6.27 -28.67
CA GLY A 130 -4.17 7.13 -27.74
C GLY A 130 -4.39 6.45 -26.39
N ARG A 131 -4.74 5.16 -26.39
CA ARG A 131 -4.91 4.36 -25.16
C ARG A 131 -3.59 4.21 -24.40
N VAL A 132 -2.48 3.92 -25.07
CA VAL A 132 -1.14 3.86 -24.45
C VAL A 132 -0.81 5.21 -23.79
N SER A 133 -1.05 6.31 -24.50
CA SER A 133 -0.77 7.66 -23.98
C SER A 133 -1.61 7.98 -22.74
N ALA A 134 -2.90 7.64 -22.73
CA ALA A 134 -3.78 7.82 -21.58
C ALA A 134 -3.32 6.98 -20.37
N LEU A 135 -3.02 5.70 -20.58
CA LEU A 135 -2.55 4.81 -19.52
C LEU A 135 -1.23 5.28 -18.90
N ARG A 136 -0.30 5.78 -19.72
CA ARG A 136 0.96 6.36 -19.22
C ARG A 136 0.74 7.64 -18.42
N ALA A 137 -0.21 8.49 -18.83
CA ALA A 137 -0.58 9.67 -18.05
C ALA A 137 -1.18 9.28 -16.69
N ASP A 138 -2.07 8.29 -16.65
CA ASP A 138 -2.65 7.75 -15.42
C ASP A 138 -1.57 7.12 -14.50
N GLN A 139 -0.60 6.41 -15.09
CA GLN A 139 0.54 5.87 -14.36
C GLN A 139 1.39 6.97 -13.72
N ALA A 140 1.71 8.02 -14.47
CA ALA A 140 2.49 9.14 -13.94
C ALA A 140 1.75 9.84 -12.79
N ALA A 141 0.45 10.11 -12.95
CA ALA A 141 -0.37 10.70 -11.89
C ALA A 141 -0.42 9.81 -10.63
N ALA A 142 -0.55 8.49 -10.79
CA ALA A 142 -0.54 7.55 -9.67
C ALA A 142 0.84 7.46 -8.99
N GLN A 143 1.94 7.62 -9.74
CA GLN A 143 3.30 7.68 -9.18
C GLN A 143 3.50 8.95 -8.34
N ASP A 144 3.01 10.10 -8.82
CA ASP A 144 3.07 11.36 -8.08
C ASP A 144 2.23 11.29 -6.79
N GLU A 145 1.03 10.71 -6.85
CA GLU A 145 0.17 10.48 -5.68
C GLU A 145 0.87 9.56 -4.65
N LEU A 146 1.50 8.49 -5.13
CA LEU A 146 2.25 7.57 -4.29
C LEU A 146 3.43 8.26 -3.60
N ALA A 147 4.21 9.06 -4.34
CA ALA A 147 5.32 9.82 -3.78
C ALA A 147 4.86 10.79 -2.68
N ALA A 148 3.75 11.50 -2.90
CA ALA A 148 3.17 12.39 -1.91
C ALA A 148 2.65 11.67 -0.66
N LEU A 149 2.11 10.45 -0.80
CA LEU A 149 1.70 9.61 0.35
C LEU A 149 2.90 9.07 1.13
N VAL A 150 3.95 8.65 0.43
CA VAL A 150 5.21 8.20 1.03
C VAL A 150 5.82 9.30 1.90
N GLU A 151 5.89 10.54 1.39
CA GLU A 151 6.39 11.67 2.17
C GLU A 151 5.53 11.97 3.41
N ARG A 152 4.21 11.90 3.29
CA ARG A 152 3.29 12.07 4.43
C ARG A 152 3.47 10.99 5.49
N ARG A 153 3.53 9.73 5.07
CA ARG A 153 3.82 8.60 5.97
C ARG A 153 5.15 8.80 6.70
N ASP A 154 6.19 9.22 5.98
CA ASP A 154 7.53 9.37 6.56
C ASP A 154 7.60 10.58 7.49
N ALA A 155 6.89 11.68 7.21
CA ALA A 155 6.69 12.77 8.15
C ALA A 155 5.97 12.30 9.43
N ALA A 156 4.85 11.57 9.30
CA ALA A 156 4.11 11.05 10.46
C ALA A 156 4.96 10.06 11.29
N ARG A 157 5.79 9.23 10.63
CA ARG A 157 6.73 8.33 11.31
C ARG A 157 7.79 9.11 12.09
N ARG A 158 8.38 10.15 11.51
CA ARG A 158 9.36 11.00 12.20
C ARG A 158 8.77 11.63 13.46
N GLU A 159 7.56 12.18 13.39
CA GLU A 159 6.88 12.72 14.58
C GLU A 159 6.68 11.68 15.68
N ILE A 160 6.25 10.47 15.31
CA ILE A 160 6.06 9.37 16.25
C ILE A 160 7.39 8.92 16.85
N ASP A 161 8.45 8.83 16.05
CA ASP A 161 9.77 8.40 16.49
C ASP A 161 10.39 9.43 17.46
N ASP A 162 10.20 10.73 17.22
CA ASP A 162 10.63 11.82 18.13
C ASP A 162 9.87 11.77 19.47
N GLU A 163 8.55 11.57 19.43
CA GLU A 163 7.72 11.42 20.63
C GLU A 163 8.10 10.16 21.42
N ALA A 164 8.36 9.05 20.73
CA ALA A 164 8.81 7.80 21.32
C ALA A 164 10.21 7.95 21.95
N GLY A 165 11.12 8.68 21.29
CA GLY A 165 12.44 8.99 21.83
C GLY A 165 12.37 9.76 23.14
N THR A 166 11.54 10.81 23.19
CA THR A 166 11.30 11.61 24.40
C THR A 166 10.68 10.77 25.52
N THR A 167 9.66 9.97 25.20
CA THR A 167 8.98 9.09 26.16
C THR A 167 9.93 8.01 26.70
N SER A 168 10.77 7.43 25.86
CA SER A 168 11.78 6.43 26.25
C SER A 168 12.85 7.01 27.18
N ALA A 169 13.30 8.24 26.92
CA ALA A 169 14.22 8.94 27.81
C ALA A 169 13.58 9.20 29.19
N ALA A 170 12.32 9.66 29.22
CA ALA A 170 11.57 9.83 30.47
C ALA A 170 11.40 8.50 31.22
N ARG A 171 11.05 7.42 30.51
CA ARG A 171 10.94 6.06 31.06
C ARG A 171 12.24 5.62 31.72
N THR A 172 13.36 5.83 31.03
CA THR A 172 14.70 5.49 31.54
C THR A 172 15.05 6.29 32.80
N ALA A 173 14.66 7.56 32.87
CA ALA A 173 14.85 8.38 34.07
C ALA A 173 14.03 7.86 35.26
N VAL A 174 12.75 7.54 35.05
CA VAL A 174 11.87 6.97 36.09
C VAL A 174 12.39 5.62 36.57
N ALA A 175 12.82 4.74 35.66
CA ALA A 175 13.31 3.41 36.00
C ALA A 175 14.54 3.42 36.92
N LYS A 176 15.37 4.47 36.90
CA LYS A 176 16.53 4.62 37.80
C LYS A 176 16.14 4.84 39.26
N ASP A 177 14.93 5.33 39.53
CA ASP A 177 14.42 5.56 40.88
C ASP A 177 13.74 4.31 41.47
N ILE A 178 13.72 3.20 40.72
CA ILE A 178 13.03 1.96 41.10
C ILE A 178 14.08 0.89 41.41
N PRO A 179 13.99 0.21 42.58
CA PRO A 179 14.86 -0.91 42.91
C PRO A 179 14.84 -2.00 41.83
N GLU A 180 16.00 -2.58 41.54
CA GLU A 180 16.19 -3.52 40.42
C GLU A 180 15.28 -4.76 40.52
N ASP A 181 15.07 -5.29 41.72
CA ASP A 181 14.20 -6.43 41.98
C ASP A 181 12.71 -6.11 41.71
N LEU A 182 12.27 -4.92 42.10
CA LEU A 182 10.93 -4.42 41.84
C LEU A 182 10.71 -4.15 40.34
N LEU A 183 11.68 -3.53 39.68
CA LEU A 183 11.65 -3.29 38.24
C LEU A 183 11.62 -4.61 37.46
N ALA A 184 12.44 -5.59 37.85
CA ALA A 184 12.45 -6.92 37.23
C ALA A 184 11.10 -7.64 37.36
N LEU A 185 10.45 -7.54 38.53
CA LEU A 185 9.10 -8.06 38.71
C LEU A 185 8.10 -7.34 37.79
N TYR A 186 8.16 -6.01 37.73
CA TYR A 186 7.30 -5.21 36.87
C TYR A 186 7.43 -5.61 35.40
N GLU A 187 8.65 -5.64 34.85
CA GLU A 187 8.91 -5.97 33.45
C GLU A 187 8.42 -7.38 33.10
N LYS A 188 8.66 -8.34 34.01
CA LYS A 188 8.15 -9.71 33.85
C LYS A 188 6.62 -9.74 33.74
N LEU A 189 5.92 -9.03 34.62
CA LEU A 189 4.46 -9.00 34.63
C LEU A 189 3.92 -8.23 33.42
N ARG A 190 4.58 -7.13 33.02
CA ARG A 190 4.24 -6.35 31.84
C ARG A 190 4.27 -7.21 30.57
N GLY A 191 5.34 -8.00 30.40
CA GLY A 191 5.47 -8.94 29.28
C GLY A 191 4.45 -10.07 29.28
N GLN A 192 3.99 -10.51 30.46
CA GLN A 192 2.98 -11.57 30.59
C GLN A 192 1.55 -11.06 30.40
N PHE A 193 1.26 -9.81 30.79
CA PHE A 193 -0.10 -9.31 30.95
C PHE A 193 -0.42 -8.13 30.03
N GLY A 194 0.01 -8.22 28.78
CA GLY A 194 -0.43 -7.33 27.70
C GLY A 194 0.00 -5.88 27.89
N GLY A 195 1.21 -5.64 28.40
CA GLY A 195 1.77 -4.29 28.55
C GLY A 195 1.46 -3.62 29.89
N VAL A 196 0.79 -4.31 30.82
CA VAL A 196 0.46 -3.78 32.15
C VAL A 196 1.08 -4.62 33.27
N GLY A 197 2.14 -4.10 33.91
CA GLY A 197 2.85 -4.74 35.02
C GLY A 197 2.44 -4.26 36.41
N ALA A 198 1.97 -3.01 36.51
CA ALA A 198 1.48 -2.39 37.74
C ALA A 198 0.14 -1.68 37.52
N ALA A 199 -0.71 -1.64 38.54
CA ALA A 199 -2.03 -1.03 38.48
C ALA A 199 -2.36 -0.28 39.77
N LYS A 200 -3.05 0.85 39.64
CA LYS A 200 -3.58 1.61 40.77
C LYS A 200 -4.71 0.83 41.44
N LEU A 201 -4.69 0.73 42.77
CA LEU A 201 -5.88 0.38 43.53
C LEU A 201 -6.71 1.66 43.74
N PHE A 202 -7.93 1.66 43.22
CA PHE A 202 -8.85 2.80 43.29
C PHE A 202 -10.21 2.35 43.82
N ARG A 203 -10.62 2.90 44.96
CA ARG A 203 -11.90 2.61 45.64
C ARG A 203 -12.22 1.11 45.73
N GLY A 204 -11.23 0.32 46.16
CA GLY A 204 -11.36 -1.13 46.30
C GLY A 204 -11.35 -1.93 44.99
N ALA A 205 -11.08 -1.30 43.84
CA ALA A 205 -10.97 -1.97 42.55
C ALA A 205 -9.57 -1.86 41.94
N CYS A 206 -9.11 -2.95 41.32
CA CYS A 206 -7.84 -2.97 40.58
C CYS A 206 -8.02 -2.30 39.22
N GLN A 207 -7.28 -1.23 38.92
CA GLN A 207 -7.37 -0.54 37.63
C GLN A 207 -6.65 -1.28 36.47
N GLY A 208 -6.08 -2.46 36.73
CA GLY A 208 -5.44 -3.30 35.70
C GLY A 208 -6.37 -4.36 35.12
N CYS A 209 -7.25 -4.95 35.94
CA CYS A 209 -8.29 -5.89 35.48
C CYS A 209 -9.72 -5.31 35.61
N HIS A 210 -9.86 -4.13 36.18
CA HIS A 210 -11.12 -3.43 36.45
C HIS A 210 -12.12 -4.20 37.33
N LEU A 211 -11.65 -5.20 38.09
CA LEU A 211 -12.46 -5.94 39.05
C LEU A 211 -12.39 -5.32 40.44
N ALA A 212 -13.53 -5.31 41.12
CA ALA A 212 -13.61 -5.00 42.55
C ALA A 212 -13.02 -6.16 43.36
N LEU A 213 -12.15 -5.84 44.32
CA LEU A 213 -11.57 -6.85 45.21
C LEU A 213 -12.59 -7.23 46.27
N ASN A 214 -12.57 -8.49 46.68
CA ASN A 214 -13.42 -8.96 47.76
C ASN A 214 -12.94 -8.36 49.11
N THR A 215 -13.81 -8.41 50.12
CA THR A 215 -13.54 -7.83 51.45
C THR A 215 -12.33 -8.47 52.15
N VAL A 216 -12.07 -9.76 51.92
CA VAL A 216 -10.93 -10.48 52.52
C VAL A 216 -9.62 -9.95 51.96
N ASP A 217 -9.54 -9.80 50.65
CA ASP A 217 -8.34 -9.28 49.97
C ASP A 217 -8.08 -7.82 50.33
N LEU A 218 -9.13 -6.99 50.42
CA LEU A 218 -9.00 -5.60 50.87
C LEU A 218 -8.48 -5.50 52.31
N ASN A 219 -8.96 -6.37 53.21
CA ASN A 219 -8.47 -6.42 54.58
C ASN A 219 -7.01 -6.90 54.65
N ASN A 220 -6.63 -7.89 53.83
CA ASN A 220 -5.25 -8.35 53.72
C ASN A 220 -4.31 -7.25 53.22
N ILE A 221 -4.73 -6.49 52.20
CA ILE A 221 -3.96 -5.37 51.65
C ILE A 221 -3.84 -4.21 52.65
N ARG A 222 -4.90 -3.95 53.44
CA ARG A 222 -4.90 -2.95 54.52
C ARG A 222 -3.95 -3.34 55.66
N ALA A 223 -3.88 -4.62 56.01
CA ALA A 223 -3.02 -5.14 57.07
C ALA A 223 -1.55 -5.26 56.65
N ALA A 224 -1.26 -5.34 55.35
CA ALA A 224 0.09 -5.41 54.82
C ALA A 224 0.88 -4.13 55.13
N ALA A 225 2.15 -4.26 55.54
CA ALA A 225 3.03 -3.12 55.77
C ALA A 225 3.14 -2.23 54.52
N GLU A 226 3.35 -0.93 54.68
CA GLU A 226 3.40 0.03 53.55
C GLU A 226 4.51 -0.31 52.53
N ASP A 227 5.61 -0.90 53.00
CA ASP A 227 6.72 -1.35 52.17
C ASP A 227 6.49 -2.72 51.50
N GLU A 228 5.45 -3.47 51.87
CA GLU A 228 5.15 -4.76 51.25
C GLU A 228 4.53 -4.54 49.85
N VAL A 229 5.14 -5.15 48.83
CA VAL A 229 4.62 -5.12 47.45
C VAL A 229 3.49 -6.13 47.32
N VAL A 230 2.26 -5.62 47.25
CA VAL A 230 1.05 -6.43 47.11
C VAL A 230 0.72 -6.69 45.63
N ARG A 231 0.05 -7.82 45.36
CA ARG A 231 -0.41 -8.19 44.02
C ARG A 231 -1.92 -8.43 44.02
N CYS A 232 -2.56 -8.15 42.90
CA CYS A 232 -3.96 -8.51 42.71
C CYS A 232 -4.10 -10.04 42.59
N GLU A 233 -4.99 -10.67 43.35
CA GLU A 233 -5.19 -12.13 43.26
C GLU A 233 -5.79 -12.56 41.92
N GLU A 234 -6.60 -11.71 41.30
CA GLU A 234 -7.26 -12.00 40.01
C GLU A 234 -6.29 -11.93 38.82
N CYS A 235 -5.50 -10.86 38.71
CA CYS A 235 -4.66 -10.61 37.54
C CYS A 235 -3.16 -10.62 37.80
N ARG A 236 -2.73 -10.85 39.04
CA ARG A 236 -1.32 -11.01 39.48
C ARG A 236 -0.40 -9.80 39.26
N ARG A 237 -0.91 -8.69 38.72
CA ARG A 237 -0.20 -7.42 38.57
C ARG A 237 0.13 -6.81 39.92
N ILE A 238 1.19 -6.01 39.97
CA ILE A 238 1.55 -5.24 41.17
C ILE A 238 0.44 -4.23 41.43
N LEU A 239 -0.09 -4.22 42.65
CA LEU A 239 -1.20 -3.36 43.02
C LEU A 239 -0.68 -2.20 43.88
N ILE A 240 -0.75 -0.98 43.36
CA ILE A 240 -0.17 0.20 44.01
C ILE A 240 -1.24 0.87 44.87
N ARG A 241 -0.95 0.95 46.17
CA ARG A 241 -1.78 1.62 47.17
C ARG A 241 -1.56 3.13 47.06
N THR A 242 -2.65 3.88 47.03
CA THR A 242 -2.69 5.36 46.95
C THR A 242 -3.73 5.88 47.93
N PRO A 243 -3.77 7.19 48.25
CA PRO A 243 -4.83 7.77 49.09
C PRO A 243 -6.25 7.52 48.55
N GLU A 244 -6.39 7.20 47.26
CA GLU A 244 -7.67 6.92 46.62
C GLU A 244 -8.06 5.43 46.65
N SER A 245 -7.25 4.57 47.27
CA SER A 245 -7.47 3.13 47.29
C SER A 245 -8.73 2.69 48.04
N GLY A 246 -9.28 3.55 48.92
CA GLY A 246 -10.42 3.21 49.76
C GLY A 246 -10.08 2.16 50.83
N LEU A 247 -8.81 2.11 51.21
CA LEU A 247 -8.29 1.30 52.30
C LEU A 247 -8.35 2.09 53.61
#